data_AF-A0A2G8SUH1-F1
#
_entry.id   AF-A0A2G8SUH1-F1
#
_cell.length_a   1.000
_cell.length_b   1.000
_cell.length_c   1.000
_cell.angle_alpha   90.00
_cell.angle_beta   90.00
_cell.angle_gamma   90.00
#
_symmetry.space_group_name_H-M   'P 1'
#
loop_
_entity.id
_entity.type
_entity.pdbx_description
1 polymer ?
#
loop_
_entity_poly.entity_id
_entity_poly.type
_entity_poly.pdbx_seq_one_letter_code
_entity_poly.pdbx_strand_id
1 'polypeptide(L)'
;MSTRLLLRAVGKARLSSTATRGYATATTRPTPKTTYASRTTTRTSTARASTTAEKSNAATPNDVDIPPEAYSAPPESVPSSSTLQDVSSPPTNASFVPAEFTESVTIGGSPADPNAPDWSKSYFGLSTQPFPREVAETLLAPVDPMDVEMKPDGLIYLPEIKYRRVLNKAFGPGGWGLAPRSETNVGPRVVSREYALVCLGRLVGIARGEQEYFDPNGIPTATEACKSNALMRCCKDLGIASELWDPRFIREFKAKYCIDVFVEDTRTKKKKKLWRRKDQPPFEWPFKE
;
A
#
# COMPACT_ATOMS: atom_id res chain seq x y z
N MET A 1 69.07 -23.36 -29.01
CA MET A 1 68.32 -22.43 -29.86
C MET A 1 67.12 -21.94 -29.06
N SER A 2 66.70 -20.69 -28.98
CA SER A 2 67.33 -19.37 -29.05
C SER A 2 66.15 -18.40 -28.96
N THR A 3 66.17 -17.45 -28.01
CA THR A 3 65.33 -16.22 -27.97
C THR A 3 63.80 -16.39 -27.85
N ARG A 4 63.04 -15.46 -27.23
CA ARG A 4 63.33 -14.10 -26.74
C ARG A 4 62.40 -13.72 -25.56
N LEU A 5 62.91 -12.92 -24.61
CA LEU A 5 62.08 -12.16 -23.65
C LEU A 5 61.23 -11.10 -24.36
N LEU A 6 60.14 -10.67 -23.72
CA LEU A 6 59.85 -9.23 -23.55
C LEU A 6 58.86 -8.95 -22.39
N LEU A 7 59.38 -8.37 -21.31
CA LEU A 7 58.61 -7.66 -20.28
C LEU A 7 58.34 -6.21 -20.76
N ARG A 8 57.14 -5.68 -20.47
CA ARG A 8 56.81 -4.23 -20.28
C ARG A 8 55.29 -4.09 -20.09
N ALA A 9 54.74 -3.12 -19.35
CA ALA A 9 55.23 -2.34 -18.20
C ALA A 9 54.01 -1.69 -17.50
N VAL A 10 54.14 -1.35 -16.22
CA VAL A 10 53.06 -0.71 -15.44
C VAL A 10 52.89 0.76 -15.83
N GLY A 11 51.65 1.19 -16.11
CA GLY A 11 51.29 2.60 -16.34
C GLY A 11 50.22 3.08 -15.37
N LYS A 12 50.61 3.56 -14.18
CA LYS A 12 49.70 4.27 -13.26
C LYS A 12 49.59 5.75 -13.67
N ALA A 13 48.45 6.14 -14.24
CA ALA A 13 48.11 7.55 -14.40
C ALA A 13 47.41 8.09 -13.14
N ARG A 14 48.15 8.82 -12.30
CA ARG A 14 47.56 9.77 -11.33
C ARG A 14 47.34 11.09 -12.06
N LEU A 15 46.13 11.65 -11.99
CA LEU A 15 45.88 13.05 -12.36
C LEU A 15 45.38 13.82 -11.14
N SER A 16 45.80 15.08 -11.06
CA SER A 16 45.84 15.85 -9.82
C SER A 16 44.51 16.50 -9.47
N SER A 17 44.31 16.69 -8.16
CA SER A 17 43.42 17.71 -7.64
C SER A 17 43.83 19.10 -8.15
N THR A 18 42.83 19.89 -8.55
CA THR A 18 42.83 21.35 -8.51
C THR A 18 41.47 21.81 -7.99
N ALA A 19 41.38 22.13 -6.70
CA ALA A 19 40.25 22.83 -6.13
C ALA A 19 40.50 24.34 -6.19
N THR A 20 39.69 25.08 -6.95
CA THR A 20 39.78 26.55 -7.03
C THR A 20 38.75 27.18 -6.09
N ARG A 21 39.22 28.13 -5.26
CA ARG A 21 38.47 28.76 -4.17
C ARG A 21 38.27 30.24 -4.48
N GLY A 22 37.06 30.76 -4.28
CA GLY A 22 36.73 32.18 -4.44
C GLY A 22 35.37 32.38 -5.13
N TYR A 23 34.55 33.37 -4.78
CA TYR A 23 34.63 34.35 -3.68
C TYR A 23 33.23 34.55 -3.09
N ALA A 24 33.16 34.92 -1.81
CA ALA A 24 31.90 35.27 -1.16
C ALA A 24 31.51 36.73 -1.46
N THR A 25 30.23 36.97 -1.75
CA THR A 25 29.59 38.29 -1.59
C THR A 25 28.27 38.11 -0.84
N ALA A 26 28.25 38.53 0.42
CA ALA A 26 27.03 38.59 1.21
C ALA A 26 26.36 39.95 0.99
N THR A 27 25.17 39.96 0.39
CA THR A 27 24.38 41.20 0.23
C THR A 27 23.47 41.38 1.44
N THR A 28 23.70 42.47 2.18
CA THR A 28 23.03 42.81 3.43
C THR A 28 21.56 43.19 3.25
N ARG A 29 20.70 42.68 4.13
CA ARG A 29 19.28 43.01 4.27
C ARG A 29 19.08 44.36 4.98
N PRO A 30 18.34 45.34 4.41
CA PRO A 30 17.86 46.49 5.17
C PRO A 30 16.42 46.26 5.66
N THR A 31 16.25 46.16 6.98
CA THR A 31 14.94 46.32 7.63
C THR A 31 14.79 47.75 8.17
N PRO A 32 13.65 48.41 7.94
CA PRO A 32 13.25 49.53 8.79
C PRO A 32 11.89 49.33 9.46
N LYS A 33 11.95 49.28 10.79
CA LYS A 33 11.11 50.02 11.75
C LYS A 33 9.58 49.83 11.71
N THR A 34 9.11 49.08 12.70
CA THR A 34 7.80 49.23 13.36
C THR A 34 7.45 50.68 13.65
N THR A 35 6.23 51.09 13.30
CA THR A 35 5.60 52.31 13.81
C THR A 35 4.29 51.93 14.48
N TYR A 36 4.21 52.12 15.81
CA TYR A 36 2.93 52.05 16.53
C TYR A 36 2.13 53.32 16.26
N ALA A 37 0.84 53.18 15.92
CA ALA A 37 -0.12 54.27 15.87
C ALA A 37 -1.45 53.84 16.50
N SER A 38 -2.20 54.81 17.03
CA SER A 38 -3.10 54.59 18.17
C SER A 38 -4.45 53.94 17.86
N ARG A 39 -4.90 53.22 18.90
CA ARG A 39 -6.26 52.76 19.19
C ARG A 39 -7.28 53.90 19.10
N THR A 40 -8.35 53.71 18.32
CA THR A 40 -9.59 54.51 18.41
C THR A 40 -10.78 53.59 18.65
N THR A 41 -11.52 53.85 19.73
CA THR A 41 -12.73 53.12 20.13
C THR A 41 -14.00 53.84 19.69
N THR A 42 -14.92 53.14 19.02
CA THR A 42 -16.32 53.59 18.94
C THR A 42 -17.35 52.45 18.89
N ARG A 43 -17.96 52.22 20.06
CA ARG A 43 -19.36 51.82 20.34
C ARG A 43 -20.12 50.88 19.40
N THR A 44 -20.57 49.79 20.02
CA THR A 44 -21.78 48.99 19.76
C THR A 44 -23.02 49.77 19.31
N SER A 45 -23.83 49.15 18.46
CA SER A 45 -25.27 49.36 18.39
C SER A 45 -26.02 48.02 18.50
N THR A 46 -27.15 48.04 19.20
CA THR A 46 -28.04 46.89 19.45
C THR A 46 -29.44 47.20 18.93
N ALA A 47 -30.02 46.31 18.14
CA ALA A 47 -31.45 46.22 17.84
C ALA A 47 -31.73 44.78 17.40
N ARG A 48 -32.39 43.93 18.21
CA ARG A 48 -33.82 43.88 18.60
C ARG A 48 -34.63 43.03 17.62
N ALA A 49 -35.18 41.94 18.14
CA ALA A 49 -36.08 41.04 17.44
C ALA A 49 -37.49 41.64 17.24
N SER A 50 -38.17 41.18 16.19
CA SER A 50 -39.61 41.30 15.98
C SER A 50 -40.17 40.00 15.43
N THR A 51 -41.25 39.53 16.03
CA THR A 51 -42.00 38.31 15.68
C THR A 51 -43.28 38.65 14.93
N THR A 52 -43.59 37.95 13.84
CA THR A 52 -44.97 37.75 13.34
C THR A 52 -45.08 36.44 12.58
N ALA A 53 -46.04 35.60 12.99
CA ALA A 53 -46.62 34.53 12.16
C ALA A 53 -47.68 35.15 11.19
N GLU A 54 -48.31 34.49 10.22
CA GLU A 54 -48.51 33.06 9.93
C GLU A 54 -49.07 32.87 8.48
N LYS A 55 -49.34 31.61 8.08
CA LYS A 55 -50.27 31.13 7.01
C LYS A 55 -49.76 30.77 5.58
N SER A 56 -49.38 29.49 5.47
CA SER A 56 -50.00 28.44 4.62
C SER A 56 -50.13 28.60 3.09
N ASN A 57 -49.54 27.67 2.32
CA ASN A 57 -50.34 26.58 1.71
C ASN A 57 -49.52 25.35 1.24
N ALA A 58 -50.22 24.21 1.15
CA ALA A 58 -49.74 22.84 1.12
C ALA A 58 -49.03 22.32 -0.17
N ALA A 59 -48.11 21.36 0.01
CA ALA A 59 -48.10 20.06 -0.68
C ALA A 59 -47.16 19.05 0.03
N THR A 60 -47.64 17.81 0.23
CA THR A 60 -46.92 16.61 0.75
C THR A 60 -47.07 15.47 -0.27
N PRO A 61 -46.44 14.28 -0.12
CA PRO A 61 -45.35 13.82 0.75
C PRO A 61 -44.07 13.52 -0.11
N ASN A 62 -42.98 12.84 0.28
CA ASN A 62 -42.48 12.24 1.54
C ASN A 62 -40.94 12.12 1.42
N ASP A 63 -40.17 12.27 2.51
CA ASP A 63 -39.13 11.30 2.90
C ASP A 63 -38.70 11.53 4.37
N VAL A 64 -38.14 10.51 5.02
CA VAL A 64 -37.87 10.50 6.47
C VAL A 64 -36.46 11.00 6.77
N ASP A 65 -36.34 11.89 7.75
CA ASP A 65 -35.06 12.39 8.27
C ASP A 65 -34.41 11.31 9.15
N ILE A 66 -33.38 10.64 8.63
CA ILE A 66 -32.67 9.53 9.31
C ILE A 66 -31.27 10.00 9.71
N PRO A 67 -30.88 9.94 11.01
CA PRO A 67 -29.53 10.28 11.45
C PRO A 67 -28.45 9.38 10.83
N PRO A 68 -27.22 9.87 10.60
CA PRO A 68 -26.15 9.10 9.97
C PRO A 68 -25.45 8.14 10.96
N GLU A 69 -26.19 7.18 11.53
CA GLU A 69 -25.63 5.99 12.19
C GLU A 69 -25.94 4.73 11.36
N ALA A 70 -25.21 4.57 10.25
CA ALA A 70 -25.26 3.37 9.42
C ALA A 70 -23.92 3.14 8.69
N TYR A 71 -22.82 3.00 9.46
CA TYR A 71 -21.61 2.38 8.92
C TYR A 71 -21.81 0.86 8.87
N SER A 72 -21.88 0.30 7.66
CA SER A 72 -21.83 -1.15 7.44
C SER A 72 -20.52 -1.71 7.97
N ALA A 73 -20.55 -2.30 9.17
CA ALA A 73 -19.52 -3.21 9.62
C ALA A 73 -19.70 -4.56 8.88
N PRO A 74 -18.67 -5.11 8.22
CA PRO A 74 -18.70 -6.52 7.83
C PRO A 74 -18.70 -7.38 9.11
N PRO A 75 -19.42 -8.51 9.14
CA PRO A 75 -19.65 -9.25 10.38
C PRO A 75 -18.35 -9.84 10.96
N GLU A 76 -18.03 -9.49 12.20
CA GLU A 76 -17.02 -10.18 13.00
C GLU A 76 -17.51 -11.59 13.35
N SER A 77 -16.76 -12.60 12.94
CA SER A 77 -16.98 -13.98 13.37
C SER A 77 -16.34 -14.22 14.74
N VAL A 78 -17.13 -14.03 15.81
CA VAL A 78 -16.78 -14.50 17.16
C VAL A 78 -16.94 -16.03 17.28
N PRO A 79 -16.10 -16.70 18.09
CA PRO A 79 -16.00 -18.17 18.06
C PRO A 79 -16.95 -18.90 19.03
N SER A 80 -17.26 -20.15 18.67
CA SER A 80 -17.61 -21.28 19.54
C SER A 80 -18.79 -21.17 20.51
N SER A 81 -19.82 -21.98 20.29
CA SER A 81 -20.13 -23.11 21.19
C SER A 81 -21.22 -23.99 20.59
N SER A 82 -20.87 -25.22 20.17
CA SER A 82 -21.89 -26.22 19.79
C SER A 82 -22.34 -26.97 21.03
N THR A 83 -23.62 -26.88 21.36
CA THR A 83 -24.26 -27.64 22.44
C THR A 83 -24.11 -29.14 22.23
N LEU A 84 -23.82 -29.84 23.32
CA LEU A 84 -23.70 -31.30 23.36
C LEU A 84 -25.04 -31.95 22.98
N GLN A 85 -25.00 -32.96 22.11
CA GLN A 85 -26.01 -34.00 22.05
C GLN A 85 -25.36 -35.34 22.36
N ASP A 86 -25.90 -35.98 23.40
CA ASP A 86 -25.49 -37.27 23.94
C ASP A 86 -26.14 -38.40 23.12
N VAL A 87 -25.34 -39.36 22.67
CA VAL A 87 -25.83 -40.61 22.07
C VAL A 87 -24.96 -41.77 22.57
N SER A 88 -25.60 -42.78 23.13
CA SER A 88 -24.98 -43.73 24.05
C SER A 88 -24.23 -44.90 23.39
N SER A 89 -23.07 -45.21 24.00
CA SER A 89 -22.49 -46.56 24.21
C SER A 89 -21.64 -47.23 23.10
N PRO A 90 -20.63 -48.06 23.49
CA PRO A 90 -19.54 -48.57 22.63
C PRO A 90 -19.72 -50.10 22.33
N PRO A 91 -18.87 -50.81 21.52
CA PRO A 91 -17.40 -51.00 21.68
C PRO A 91 -16.63 -50.86 20.32
N THR A 92 -15.34 -51.19 20.10
CA THR A 92 -14.31 -51.95 20.85
C THR A 92 -12.89 -51.44 20.48
N ASN A 93 -11.83 -51.98 21.13
CA ASN A 93 -10.41 -51.81 20.77
C ASN A 93 -10.07 -51.89 19.27
N ALA A 94 -9.38 -50.86 18.76
CA ALA A 94 -8.40 -50.98 17.69
C ALA A 94 -7.18 -50.14 18.06
N SER A 95 -6.01 -50.77 18.16
CA SER A 95 -4.76 -50.10 18.55
C SER A 95 -4.40 -49.02 17.54
N PHE A 96 -4.24 -47.78 18.01
CA PHE A 96 -3.79 -46.67 17.17
C PHE A 96 -2.31 -46.87 16.82
N VAL A 97 -2.04 -47.52 15.69
CA VAL A 97 -0.71 -47.47 15.08
C VAL A 97 -0.51 -46.04 14.58
N PRO A 98 0.54 -45.32 15.00
CA PRO A 98 0.92 -44.09 14.32
C PRO A 98 1.27 -44.47 12.89
N ALA A 99 0.54 -43.93 11.91
CA ALA A 99 0.95 -44.05 10.53
C ALA A 99 2.32 -43.36 10.41
N GLU A 100 3.36 -44.14 10.10
CA GLU A 100 4.65 -43.58 9.73
C GLU A 100 4.39 -42.60 8.57
N PHE A 101 4.89 -41.37 8.72
CA PHE A 101 4.85 -40.39 7.64
C PHE A 101 5.93 -40.78 6.63
N THR A 102 5.67 -41.87 5.89
CA THR A 102 6.54 -42.33 4.82
C THR A 102 6.72 -41.18 3.84
N GLU A 103 7.97 -40.87 3.52
CA GLU A 103 8.35 -39.64 2.83
C GLU A 103 7.46 -39.38 1.60
N SER A 104 6.76 -38.24 1.59
CA SER A 104 5.95 -37.81 0.45
C SER A 104 6.84 -37.29 -0.70
N VAL A 105 7.70 -38.16 -1.22
CA VAL A 105 8.51 -37.96 -2.44
C VAL A 105 7.58 -38.07 -3.65
N THR A 106 6.67 -37.11 -3.76
CA THR A 106 5.90 -36.76 -4.96
C THR A 106 5.17 -35.41 -4.75
N ILE A 107 5.83 -34.45 -4.07
CA ILE A 107 5.49 -33.04 -4.27
C ILE A 107 5.72 -32.78 -5.76
N GLY A 108 4.65 -32.45 -6.49
CA GLY A 108 4.68 -32.32 -7.95
C GLY A 108 5.85 -31.48 -8.40
N GLY A 109 6.85 -32.14 -9.00
CA GLY A 109 8.02 -31.48 -9.54
C GLY A 109 7.65 -30.65 -10.76
N SER A 110 8.44 -29.60 -11.02
CA SER A 110 8.39 -28.93 -12.31
C SER A 110 8.70 -29.94 -13.42
N PRO A 111 8.07 -29.87 -14.61
CA PRO A 111 8.41 -30.73 -15.74
C PRO A 111 9.88 -30.69 -16.17
N ALA A 112 10.64 -29.67 -15.72
CA ALA A 112 12.07 -29.51 -15.97
C ALA A 112 12.98 -30.08 -14.86
N ASP A 113 12.48 -30.30 -13.64
CA ASP A 113 13.24 -30.87 -12.52
C ASP A 113 12.26 -31.52 -11.51
N PRO A 114 12.26 -32.86 -11.35
CA PRO A 114 11.34 -33.56 -10.45
C PRO A 114 11.58 -33.23 -8.97
N ASN A 115 12.72 -32.64 -8.60
CA ASN A 115 13.05 -32.26 -7.23
C ASN A 115 12.76 -30.77 -6.93
N ALA A 116 12.40 -29.97 -7.94
CA ALA A 116 12.03 -28.57 -7.79
C ALA A 116 10.51 -28.40 -7.67
N PRO A 117 9.97 -27.72 -6.65
CA PRO A 117 8.53 -27.63 -6.44
C PRO A 117 7.80 -26.87 -7.56
N ASP A 118 6.69 -27.42 -8.07
CA ASP A 118 5.76 -26.71 -8.96
C ASP A 118 5.04 -25.58 -8.18
N TRP A 119 5.56 -24.35 -8.29
CA TRP A 119 5.00 -23.17 -7.64
C TRP A 119 3.57 -22.80 -8.08
N SER A 120 3.02 -23.40 -9.15
CA SER A 120 1.61 -23.18 -9.51
C SER A 120 0.65 -23.84 -8.51
N LYS A 121 1.09 -24.89 -7.80
CA LYS A 121 0.26 -25.71 -6.90
C LYS A 121 0.85 -25.86 -5.50
N SER A 122 2.18 -25.91 -5.40
CA SER A 122 2.91 -26.25 -4.18
C SER A 122 2.73 -25.23 -3.04
N TYR A 123 2.86 -25.73 -1.81
CA TYR A 123 2.95 -24.96 -0.57
C TYR A 123 4.33 -25.10 0.11
N PHE A 124 5.34 -25.53 -0.65
CA PHE A 124 6.68 -25.82 -0.15
C PHE A 124 7.32 -24.63 0.61
N GLY A 125 7.86 -24.92 1.79
CA GLY A 125 8.52 -23.95 2.65
C GLY A 125 7.58 -23.01 3.43
N LEU A 126 6.26 -23.08 3.23
CA LEU A 126 5.32 -22.25 3.98
C LEU A 126 5.35 -22.59 5.47
N SER A 127 5.45 -21.56 6.32
CA SER A 127 5.47 -21.68 7.79
C SER A 127 6.53 -22.63 8.40
N THR A 128 7.56 -23.04 7.65
CA THR A 128 8.55 -24.00 8.13
C THR A 128 9.50 -23.41 9.18
N GLN A 129 9.92 -22.16 8.99
CA GLN A 129 10.79 -21.41 9.92
C GLN A 129 10.67 -19.90 9.65
N PRO A 130 10.94 -19.03 10.63
CA PRO A 130 11.03 -17.58 10.42
C PRO A 130 12.15 -17.19 9.42
N PHE A 131 12.16 -15.94 8.97
CA PHE A 131 13.32 -15.37 8.28
C PHE A 131 14.42 -15.00 9.28
N PRO A 132 15.70 -14.90 8.85
CA PRO A 132 16.78 -14.39 9.69
C PRO A 132 16.46 -13.00 10.26
N ARG A 133 17.02 -12.69 11.44
CA ARG A 133 16.71 -11.47 12.18
C ARG A 133 16.92 -10.18 11.36
N GLU A 134 18.02 -10.08 10.61
CA GLU A 134 18.33 -8.94 9.73
C GLU A 134 17.27 -8.69 8.64
N VAL A 135 16.68 -9.78 8.15
CA VAL A 135 15.60 -9.77 7.15
C VAL A 135 14.31 -9.31 7.81
N ALA A 136 13.96 -9.87 8.97
CA ALA A 136 12.79 -9.47 9.75
C ALA A 136 12.83 -7.99 10.17
N GLU A 137 13.99 -7.50 10.65
CA GLU A 137 14.21 -6.08 10.97
C GLU A 137 14.04 -5.17 9.74
N THR A 138 14.36 -5.66 8.53
CA THR A 138 14.16 -4.91 7.28
C THR A 138 12.69 -4.91 6.82
N LEU A 139 11.98 -6.04 6.97
CA LEU A 139 10.58 -6.19 6.56
C LEU A 139 9.60 -5.45 7.49
N LEU A 140 9.91 -5.44 8.80
CA LEU A 140 9.12 -4.79 9.85
C LEU A 140 9.57 -3.35 10.14
N ALA A 141 10.46 -2.79 9.33
CA ALA A 141 10.88 -1.39 9.46
C ALA A 141 9.69 -0.45 9.20
N PRO A 142 9.53 0.64 9.99
CA PRO A 142 8.47 1.61 9.78
C PRO A 142 8.62 2.31 8.42
N VAL A 143 7.50 2.61 7.79
CA VAL A 143 7.42 3.31 6.51
C VAL A 143 7.77 4.79 6.71
N ASP A 144 8.58 5.35 5.81
CA ASP A 144 8.81 6.79 5.74
C ASP A 144 7.49 7.50 5.38
N PRO A 145 6.97 8.43 6.21
CA PRO A 145 5.76 9.20 5.87
C PRO A 145 5.86 10.01 4.56
N MET A 146 7.07 10.28 4.06
CA MET A 146 7.29 10.90 2.75
C MET A 146 7.07 9.93 1.57
N ASP A 147 7.09 8.61 1.82
CA ASP A 147 6.86 7.58 0.81
C ASP A 147 5.37 7.19 0.66
N VAL A 148 4.52 7.60 1.60
CA VAL A 148 3.08 7.30 1.62
C VAL A 148 2.31 8.30 0.78
N GLU A 149 1.72 7.84 -0.33
CA GLU A 149 0.87 8.65 -1.18
C GLU A 149 -0.58 8.65 -0.71
N MET A 150 -1.38 9.59 -1.22
CA MET A 150 -2.81 9.67 -0.92
C MET A 150 -3.62 9.94 -2.19
N LYS A 151 -4.72 9.19 -2.36
CA LYS A 151 -5.70 9.38 -3.41
C LYS A 151 -6.69 10.52 -3.08
N PRO A 152 -7.36 11.13 -4.08
CA PRO A 152 -8.34 12.20 -3.85
C PRO A 152 -9.56 11.82 -3.00
N ASP A 153 -9.86 10.52 -2.87
CA ASP A 153 -10.88 9.95 -1.98
C ASP A 153 -10.45 9.91 -0.50
N GLY A 154 -9.17 10.16 -0.21
CA GLY A 154 -8.57 10.09 1.11
C GLY A 154 -8.01 8.71 1.46
N LEU A 155 -7.91 7.75 0.54
CA LEU A 155 -7.20 6.50 0.77
C LEU A 155 -5.69 6.73 0.69
N ILE A 156 -4.95 6.37 1.74
CA ILE A 156 -3.49 6.39 1.76
C ILE A 156 -2.94 5.07 1.24
N TYR A 157 -1.81 5.10 0.52
CA TYR A 157 -1.18 3.91 -0.03
C TYR A 157 0.33 4.08 -0.16
N LEU A 158 1.08 2.98 -0.03
CA LEU A 158 2.49 2.95 -0.40
C LEU A 158 2.60 2.61 -1.90
N PRO A 159 3.35 3.37 -2.72
CA PRO A 159 3.59 3.02 -4.12
C PRO A 159 4.29 1.68 -4.28
N GLU A 160 3.86 0.89 -5.27
CA GLU A 160 4.34 -0.47 -5.57
C GLU A 160 5.87 -0.62 -5.57
N ILE A 161 6.59 0.35 -6.15
CA ILE A 161 8.05 0.36 -6.22
C ILE A 161 8.72 0.30 -4.85
N LYS A 162 8.07 0.81 -3.79
CA LYS A 162 8.62 0.80 -2.43
C LYS A 162 8.60 -0.61 -1.84
N TYR A 163 7.53 -1.37 -2.04
CA TYR A 163 7.50 -2.80 -1.68
C TYR A 163 8.64 -3.57 -2.36
N ARG A 164 8.83 -3.37 -3.68
CA ARG A 164 9.96 -4.00 -4.41
C ARG A 164 11.33 -3.60 -3.84
N ARG A 165 11.50 -2.36 -3.40
CA ARG A 165 12.74 -1.90 -2.73
C ARG A 165 12.94 -2.57 -1.37
N VAL A 166 11.89 -2.73 -0.57
CA VAL A 166 11.96 -3.47 0.70
C VAL A 166 12.32 -4.93 0.45
N LEU A 167 11.67 -5.61 -0.51
CA LEU A 167 11.99 -7.00 -0.88
C LEU A 167 13.44 -7.14 -1.39
N ASN A 168 13.91 -6.23 -2.24
CA ASN A 168 15.31 -6.22 -2.71
C ASN A 168 16.31 -5.96 -1.58
N LYS A 169 15.96 -5.14 -0.58
CA LYS A 169 16.80 -4.87 0.60
C LYS A 169 16.81 -6.08 1.56
N ALA A 170 15.69 -6.76 1.72
CA ALA A 170 15.51 -7.87 2.65
C ALA A 170 16.04 -9.21 2.11
N PHE A 171 15.87 -9.48 0.81
CA PHE A 171 16.18 -10.78 0.19
C PHE A 171 17.27 -10.72 -0.89
N GLY A 172 17.66 -9.51 -1.33
CA GLY A 172 18.50 -9.32 -2.51
C GLY A 172 17.75 -9.44 -3.83
N PRO A 173 18.22 -8.80 -4.91
CA PRO A 173 17.71 -9.05 -6.27
C PRO A 173 17.86 -10.54 -6.64
N GLY A 174 16.79 -11.16 -7.13
CA GLY A 174 16.75 -12.61 -7.41
C GLY A 174 16.44 -13.50 -6.21
N GLY A 175 16.47 -12.96 -4.97
CA GLY A 175 16.07 -13.68 -3.76
C GLY A 175 14.56 -13.81 -3.55
N TRP A 176 13.74 -13.25 -4.45
CA TRP A 176 12.28 -13.31 -4.39
C TRP A 176 11.65 -13.25 -5.79
N GLY A 177 10.40 -13.71 -5.91
CA GLY A 177 9.63 -13.65 -7.16
C GLY A 177 8.14 -13.94 -6.99
N LEU A 178 7.34 -13.60 -8.00
CA LEU A 178 5.94 -13.99 -8.09
C LEU A 178 5.78 -15.14 -9.10
N ALA A 179 5.31 -16.29 -8.64
CA ALA A 179 4.90 -17.41 -9.48
C ALA A 179 3.40 -17.31 -9.79
N PRO A 180 2.95 -17.38 -11.05
CA PRO A 180 1.53 -17.46 -11.36
C PRO A 180 0.96 -18.82 -10.98
N ARG A 181 -0.21 -18.83 -10.33
CA ARG A 181 -0.92 -20.07 -9.91
C ARG A 181 -2.15 -20.38 -10.75
N SER A 182 -2.78 -19.36 -11.33
CA SER A 182 -3.89 -19.54 -12.28
C SER A 182 -3.51 -19.13 -13.70
N GLU A 183 -4.36 -19.46 -14.66
CA GLU A 183 -4.43 -18.72 -15.93
C GLU A 183 -4.86 -17.27 -15.69
N THR A 184 -4.55 -16.38 -16.62
CA THR A 184 -5.00 -14.99 -16.57
C THR A 184 -6.47 -14.92 -16.96
N ASN A 185 -7.35 -14.58 -16.02
CA ASN A 185 -8.75 -14.31 -16.33
C ASN A 185 -8.87 -12.89 -16.89
N VAL A 186 -9.34 -12.76 -18.13
CA VAL A 186 -9.60 -11.48 -18.80
C VAL A 186 -11.12 -11.34 -18.95
N GLY A 187 -11.75 -10.68 -17.98
CA GLY A 187 -13.15 -10.27 -18.04
C GLY A 187 -13.32 -8.93 -18.75
N PRO A 188 -14.54 -8.52 -19.14
CA PRO A 188 -14.79 -7.40 -20.06
C PRO A 188 -14.17 -6.04 -19.70
N ARG A 189 -13.86 -5.81 -18.42
CA ARG A 189 -13.23 -4.58 -17.89
C ARG A 189 -12.19 -4.87 -16.79
N VAL A 190 -11.78 -6.12 -16.59
CA VAL A 190 -10.88 -6.49 -15.49
C VAL A 190 -9.99 -7.66 -15.87
N VAL A 191 -8.70 -7.56 -15.55
CA VAL A 191 -7.75 -8.67 -15.59
C VAL A 191 -7.52 -9.15 -14.16
N SER A 192 -7.67 -10.45 -13.91
CA SER A 192 -7.42 -11.05 -12.60
C SER A 192 -6.61 -12.35 -12.70
N ARG A 193 -5.69 -12.56 -11.76
CA ARG A 193 -4.84 -13.76 -11.71
C ARG A 193 -4.34 -14.04 -10.31
N GLU A 194 -4.24 -15.31 -9.93
CA GLU A 194 -3.60 -15.71 -8.68
C GLU A 194 -2.08 -15.81 -8.82
N TYR A 195 -1.35 -15.28 -7.84
CA TYR A 195 0.09 -15.38 -7.73
C TYR A 195 0.52 -15.84 -6.33
N ALA A 196 1.59 -16.64 -6.27
CA ALA A 196 2.36 -16.93 -5.06
C ALA A 196 3.59 -16.02 -4.99
N LEU A 197 3.80 -15.37 -3.84
CA LEU A 197 5.09 -14.76 -3.49
C LEU A 197 6.01 -15.85 -2.93
N VAL A 198 7.16 -16.01 -3.56
CA VAL A 198 8.22 -16.93 -3.14
C VAL A 198 9.43 -16.08 -2.74
N CYS A 199 9.97 -16.31 -1.54
CA CYS A 199 11.18 -15.65 -1.06
C CYS A 199 12.18 -16.69 -0.54
N LEU A 200 13.42 -16.64 -1.01
CA LEU A 200 14.51 -17.57 -0.68
C LEU A 200 14.09 -19.04 -0.81
N GLY A 201 13.40 -19.38 -1.90
CA GLY A 201 12.95 -20.75 -2.20
C GLY A 201 11.78 -21.27 -1.36
N ARG A 202 11.02 -20.38 -0.69
CA ARG A 202 9.89 -20.73 0.18
C ARG A 202 8.64 -19.94 -0.20
N LEU A 203 7.47 -20.59 -0.18
CA LEU A 203 6.19 -19.90 -0.30
C LEU A 203 6.00 -18.98 0.91
N VAL A 204 5.68 -17.72 0.66
CA VAL A 204 5.39 -16.69 1.67
C VAL A 204 3.90 -16.42 1.78
N GLY A 205 3.23 -16.20 0.65
CA GLY A 205 1.83 -15.80 0.61
C GLY A 205 1.24 -15.96 -0.79
N ILE A 206 -0.08 -16.11 -0.86
CA ILE A 206 -0.83 -16.27 -2.10
C ILE A 206 -1.88 -15.17 -2.15
N ALA A 207 -1.94 -14.44 -3.27
CA ALA A 207 -2.96 -13.43 -3.48
C ALA A 207 -3.46 -13.42 -4.92
N ARG A 208 -4.76 -13.16 -5.07
CA ARG A 208 -5.33 -12.78 -6.35
C ARG A 208 -5.06 -11.30 -6.60
N GLY A 209 -4.35 -11.03 -7.69
CA GLY A 209 -4.24 -9.70 -8.27
C GLY A 209 -5.46 -9.39 -9.12
N GLU A 210 -5.80 -8.11 -9.21
CA GLU A 210 -6.81 -7.60 -10.13
C GLU A 210 -6.46 -6.18 -10.59
N GLN A 211 -6.86 -5.85 -11.82
CA GLN A 211 -6.75 -4.52 -12.38
C GLN A 211 -7.88 -4.26 -13.38
N GLU A 212 -8.59 -3.15 -13.19
CA GLU A 212 -9.59 -2.66 -14.15
C GLU A 212 -8.95 -2.06 -15.40
N TYR A 213 -9.61 -2.19 -16.54
CA TYR A 213 -9.24 -1.57 -17.81
C TYR A 213 -10.48 -1.11 -18.59
N PHE A 214 -10.31 -0.06 -19.42
CA PHE A 214 -11.41 0.57 -20.16
C PHE A 214 -11.37 0.30 -21.67
N ASP A 215 -10.16 0.13 -22.23
CA ASP A 215 -9.91 -0.23 -23.63
C ASP A 215 -9.23 -1.60 -23.67
N PRO A 216 -9.69 -2.59 -24.46
CA PRO A 216 -8.98 -3.84 -24.71
C PRO A 216 -7.49 -3.69 -25.09
N ASN A 217 -7.09 -2.61 -25.75
CA ASN A 217 -5.66 -2.33 -26.02
C ASN A 217 -4.83 -2.17 -24.73
N GLY A 218 -5.47 -1.88 -23.60
CA GLY A 218 -4.87 -1.77 -22.27
C GLY A 218 -4.66 -3.10 -21.53
N ILE A 219 -5.12 -4.24 -22.07
CA ILE A 219 -4.98 -5.57 -21.41
C ILE A 219 -3.53 -5.91 -21.03
N PRO A 220 -2.47 -5.63 -21.84
CA PRO A 220 -1.09 -5.89 -21.43
C PRO A 220 -0.68 -5.09 -20.19
N THR A 221 -0.98 -3.79 -20.16
CA THR A 221 -0.73 -2.91 -19.00
C THR A 221 -1.52 -3.37 -17.78
N ALA A 222 -2.78 -3.76 -17.96
CA ALA A 222 -3.61 -4.30 -16.89
C ALA A 222 -3.08 -5.63 -16.34
N THR A 223 -2.44 -6.46 -17.18
CA THR A 223 -1.82 -7.72 -16.76
C THR A 223 -0.60 -7.48 -15.85
N GLU A 224 0.28 -6.54 -16.18
CA GLU A 224 1.41 -6.18 -15.29
C GLU A 224 0.92 -5.50 -14.00
N ALA A 225 -0.06 -4.60 -14.08
CA ALA A 225 -0.64 -3.98 -12.88
C ALA A 225 -1.39 -4.98 -11.98
N CYS A 226 -2.04 -6.01 -12.55
CA CYS A 226 -2.62 -7.13 -11.81
C CYS A 226 -1.56 -7.92 -11.01
N LYS A 227 -0.42 -8.24 -11.64
CA LYS A 227 0.75 -8.86 -10.98
C LYS A 227 1.30 -8.00 -9.84
N SER A 228 1.41 -6.70 -10.06
CA SER A 228 1.82 -5.71 -9.05
C SER A 228 0.82 -5.59 -7.89
N ASN A 229 -0.48 -5.66 -8.16
CA ASN A 229 -1.53 -5.69 -7.15
C ASN A 229 -1.39 -6.91 -6.23
N ALA A 230 -1.19 -8.10 -6.81
CA ALA A 230 -0.93 -9.32 -6.04
C ALA A 230 0.34 -9.21 -5.17
N LEU A 231 1.42 -8.59 -5.69
CA LEU A 231 2.65 -8.39 -4.93
C LEU A 231 2.40 -7.66 -3.61
N MET A 232 1.72 -6.52 -3.67
CA MET A 232 1.45 -5.69 -2.48
C MET A 232 0.57 -6.42 -1.46
N ARG A 233 -0.37 -7.24 -1.92
CA ARG A 233 -1.22 -8.08 -1.06
C ARG A 233 -0.38 -9.12 -0.31
N CYS A 234 0.47 -9.89 -1.00
CA CYS A 234 1.38 -10.85 -0.34
C CYS A 234 2.42 -10.18 0.58
N CYS A 235 2.84 -8.94 0.28
CA CYS A 235 3.77 -8.20 1.14
C CYS A 235 3.18 -7.85 2.51
N LYS A 236 1.85 -7.81 2.66
CA LYS A 236 1.19 -7.53 3.94
C LYS A 236 1.49 -8.63 4.97
N ASP A 237 1.55 -9.88 4.53
CA ASP A 237 1.82 -11.05 5.41
C ASP A 237 3.29 -11.08 5.89
N LEU A 238 4.19 -10.40 5.18
CA LEU A 238 5.57 -10.12 5.62
C LEU A 238 5.66 -8.94 6.62
N GLY A 239 4.55 -8.25 6.90
CA GLY A 239 4.48 -7.07 7.76
C GLY A 239 4.85 -5.74 7.07
N ILE A 240 5.26 -5.75 5.80
CA ILE A 240 5.67 -4.56 5.06
C ILE A 240 4.50 -3.57 4.98
N ALA A 241 4.71 -2.34 5.44
CA ALA A 241 3.72 -1.25 5.41
C ALA A 241 2.38 -1.59 6.10
N SER A 242 2.41 -2.51 7.06
CA SER A 242 1.24 -2.94 7.84
C SER A 242 0.53 -1.78 8.55
N GLU A 243 1.26 -0.76 8.99
CA GLU A 243 0.71 0.45 9.62
C GLU A 243 -0.27 1.24 8.75
N LEU A 244 -0.21 1.12 7.41
CA LEU A 244 -1.19 1.76 6.52
C LEU A 244 -2.61 1.19 6.66
N TRP A 245 -2.76 0.08 7.39
CA TRP A 245 -4.04 -0.52 7.74
C TRP A 245 -4.49 -0.23 9.17
N ASP A 246 -3.67 0.45 10.00
CA ASP A 246 -4.05 0.86 11.35
C ASP A 246 -4.90 2.16 11.30
N PRO A 247 -6.16 2.14 11.77
CA PRO A 247 -6.99 3.34 11.85
C PRO A 247 -6.37 4.50 12.66
N ARG A 248 -5.45 4.22 13.61
CA ARG A 248 -4.72 5.24 14.37
C ARG A 248 -3.67 5.93 13.49
N PHE A 249 -2.78 5.16 12.86
CA PHE A 249 -1.81 5.67 11.90
C PHE A 249 -2.49 6.49 10.80
N ILE A 250 -3.57 5.99 10.19
CA ILE A 250 -4.31 6.69 9.13
C ILE A 250 -4.80 8.08 9.61
N ARG A 251 -5.32 8.17 10.85
CA ARG A 251 -5.80 9.43 11.43
C ARG A 251 -4.66 10.41 11.70
N GLU A 252 -3.58 9.95 12.32
CA GLU A 252 -2.40 10.77 12.65
C GLU A 252 -1.66 11.25 11.39
N PHE A 253 -1.48 10.35 10.41
CA PHE A 253 -0.89 10.66 9.12
C PHE A 253 -1.72 11.72 8.39
N LYS A 254 -3.05 11.56 8.32
CA LYS A 254 -3.93 12.55 7.68
C LYS A 254 -3.85 13.92 8.35
N ALA A 255 -3.93 13.98 9.67
CA ALA A 255 -3.83 15.25 10.40
C ALA A 255 -2.49 15.96 10.15
N LYS A 256 -1.38 15.20 10.11
CA LYS A 256 -0.03 15.74 9.96
C LYS A 256 0.33 16.11 8.52
N TYR A 257 0.09 15.23 7.55
CA TYR A 257 0.59 15.33 6.17
C TYR A 257 -0.47 15.65 5.10
N CYS A 258 -1.75 15.57 5.43
CA CYS A 258 -2.84 15.71 4.45
C CYS A 258 -3.74 16.91 4.73
N ILE A 259 -4.45 17.37 3.71
CA ILE A 259 -5.48 18.40 3.81
C ILE A 259 -6.68 17.99 2.98
N ASP A 260 -7.87 18.32 3.48
CA ASP A 260 -9.13 18.18 2.77
C ASP A 260 -9.61 19.55 2.24
N VAL A 261 -9.83 19.62 0.94
CA VAL A 261 -10.07 20.87 0.21
C VAL A 261 -11.36 20.77 -0.59
N PHE A 262 -12.13 21.86 -0.62
CA PHE A 262 -13.30 21.96 -1.49
C PHE A 262 -12.82 22.36 -2.88
N VAL A 263 -13.11 21.53 -3.88
CA VAL A 263 -12.83 21.84 -5.29
C VAL A 263 -14.12 22.00 -6.08
N GLU A 264 -14.11 22.92 -7.03
CA GLU A 264 -15.13 23.08 -8.07
C GLU A 264 -14.72 22.31 -9.33
N ASP A 265 -15.62 21.46 -9.84
CA ASP A 265 -15.48 20.91 -11.20
C ASP A 265 -15.71 22.04 -12.22
N THR A 266 -14.69 22.36 -13.00
CA THR A 266 -14.72 23.46 -13.98
C THR A 266 -15.81 23.31 -15.04
N ARG A 267 -16.20 22.08 -15.36
CA ARG A 267 -17.22 21.74 -16.37
C ARG A 267 -18.63 21.67 -15.78
N THR A 268 -18.79 21.08 -14.59
CA THR A 268 -20.13 20.85 -14.01
C THR A 268 -20.53 21.85 -12.92
N LYS A 269 -19.62 22.73 -12.48
CA LYS A 269 -19.80 23.71 -11.40
C LYS A 269 -20.20 23.12 -10.04
N LYS A 270 -20.11 21.79 -9.91
CA LYS A 270 -20.36 21.08 -8.65
C LYS A 270 -19.13 21.20 -7.75
N LYS A 271 -19.37 21.58 -6.49
CA LYS A 271 -18.34 21.56 -5.44
C LYS A 271 -18.32 20.17 -4.80
N LYS A 272 -17.11 19.64 -4.56
CA LYS A 272 -16.88 18.40 -3.83
C LYS A 272 -15.66 18.54 -2.93
N LYS A 273 -15.60 17.74 -1.87
CA LYS A 273 -14.47 17.70 -0.95
C LYS A 273 -13.50 16.60 -1.42
N LEU A 274 -12.23 16.95 -1.65
CA LEU A 274 -11.16 16.03 -2.04
C LEU A 274 -10.01 16.11 -1.04
N TRP A 275 -9.23 15.04 -0.96
CA TRP A 275 -8.02 14.97 -0.14
C TRP A 275 -6.76 15.15 -1.01
N ARG A 276 -5.78 15.94 -0.56
CA ARG A 276 -4.42 15.97 -1.13
C ARG A 276 -3.36 16.02 -0.04
N ARG A 277 -2.11 15.63 -0.35
CA ARG A 277 -1.00 15.87 0.59
C ARG A 277 -0.71 17.38 0.67
N LYS A 278 -0.18 17.84 1.80
CA LYS A 278 0.14 19.27 2.03
C LYS A 278 1.31 19.76 1.18
N ASP A 279 2.21 18.86 0.77
CA ASP A 279 3.38 19.10 -0.08
C ASP A 279 3.10 18.94 -1.58
N GLN A 280 1.95 18.38 -1.96
CA GLN A 280 1.48 18.35 -3.34
C GLN A 280 0.86 19.70 -3.73
N PRO A 281 0.96 20.10 -5.03
CA PRO A 281 0.31 21.32 -5.52
C PRO A 281 -1.22 21.26 -5.34
N PRO A 282 -1.90 22.42 -5.33
CA PRO A 282 -3.36 22.49 -5.37
C PRO A 282 -3.96 21.73 -6.56
N PHE A 283 -5.24 21.38 -6.47
CA PHE A 283 -5.91 20.72 -7.59
C PHE A 283 -6.03 21.63 -8.81
N GLU A 284 -5.43 21.19 -9.91
CA GLU A 284 -5.55 21.79 -11.24
C GLU A 284 -6.64 21.10 -12.09
N TRP A 285 -6.84 21.63 -13.31
CA TRP A 285 -7.89 21.19 -14.24
C TRP A 285 -7.96 19.65 -14.37
N PRO A 286 -9.16 19.03 -14.29
CA PRO A 286 -10.51 19.63 -14.41
C PRO A 286 -11.08 20.22 -13.12
N PHE A 287 -10.39 20.10 -11.99
CA PHE A 287 -10.83 20.63 -10.71
C PHE A 287 -10.15 21.98 -10.42
N LYS A 288 -10.75 22.80 -9.57
CA LYS A 288 -10.15 24.03 -9.07
C LYS A 288 -10.43 24.17 -7.58
N GLU A 289 -9.37 24.31 -6.80
CA GLU A 289 -9.41 24.67 -5.37
C GLU A 289 -9.81 26.15 -5.16
#